data_AF-A0A9X4EAR1-F1
#
_entry.id   AF-A0A9X4EAR1-F1
#
_cell.length_a   1.000
_cell.length_b   1.000
_cell.length_c   1.000
_cell.angle_alpha   90.00
_cell.angle_beta   90.00
_cell.angle_gamma   90.00
#
_symmetry.space_group_name_H-M   'P 1'
#
loop_
_entity.id
_entity.type
_entity.pdbx_description
1 polymer ?
#
loop_
_entity_poly.entity_id
_entity_poly.type
_entity_poly.pdbx_seq_one_letter_code
_entity_poly.pdbx_strand_id
1 'polypeptide(L)'
;MKRNHSAEEIAQCLARADSLIGDGAKVVDVARILGVSRMTYYRWRRDQTATPVADLHNRVLRLEAENAALRRQLAQITGRTPDAQGLGIGEFA
;
A
#
# COMPACT_ATOMS: atom_id res chain seq x y z
N MET A 1 31.49 -11.29 -7.46
CA MET A 1 30.19 -11.84 -7.89
C MET A 1 29.07 -10.98 -7.29
N LYS A 2 28.36 -10.18 -8.10
CA LYS A 2 27.13 -9.49 -7.66
C LYS A 2 26.02 -10.54 -7.63
N ARG A 3 25.58 -10.95 -6.44
CA ARG A 3 24.39 -11.80 -6.30
C ARG A 3 23.18 -10.90 -6.57
N ASN A 4 22.58 -11.04 -7.73
CA ASN A 4 21.31 -10.39 -8.02
C ASN A 4 20.25 -11.15 -7.23
N HIS A 5 19.77 -10.56 -6.14
CA HIS A 5 18.65 -11.14 -5.40
C HIS A 5 17.41 -11.09 -6.30
N SER A 6 16.74 -12.22 -6.48
CA SER A 6 15.47 -12.27 -7.21
C SER A 6 14.39 -11.50 -6.43
N ALA A 7 13.38 -10.97 -7.13
CA ALA A 7 12.27 -10.25 -6.49
C ALA A 7 11.60 -11.09 -5.39
N GLU A 8 11.51 -12.41 -5.59
CA GLU A 8 10.96 -13.36 -4.62
C GLU A 8 11.85 -13.50 -3.37
N GLU A 9 13.17 -13.58 -3.54
CA GLU A 9 14.11 -13.64 -2.42
C GLU A 9 14.08 -12.35 -1.59
N ILE A 10 13.93 -11.22 -2.26
CA ILE A 10 13.79 -9.90 -1.62
C ILE A 10 12.49 -9.82 -0.81
N ALA A 11 11.37 -10.33 -1.36
CA ALA A 11 10.09 -10.38 -0.66
C ALA A 11 10.14 -11.28 0.58
N GLN A 12 10.72 -12.49 0.47
CA GLN A 12 10.91 -13.39 1.62
C GLN A 12 11.82 -12.78 2.69
N CYS A 13 12.89 -12.10 2.29
CA CYS A 13 13.78 -11.39 3.22
C CYS A 13 13.06 -10.24 3.94
N LEU A 14 12.22 -9.46 3.25
CA LEU A 14 11.45 -8.39 3.90
C LEU A 14 10.35 -8.94 4.82
N ALA A 15 9.65 -10.01 4.44
CA ALA A 15 8.66 -10.65 5.32
C ALA A 15 9.30 -11.15 6.63
N ARG A 16 10.47 -11.77 6.54
CA ARG A 16 11.25 -12.17 7.72
C ARG A 16 11.73 -10.96 8.52
N ALA A 17 12.10 -9.86 7.86
CA ALA A 17 12.46 -8.62 8.52
C ALA A 17 11.29 -8.03 9.31
N ASP A 18 10.08 -8.02 8.74
CA ASP A 18 8.88 -7.47 9.35
C ASP A 18 8.46 -8.27 10.59
N SER A 19 8.57 -9.60 10.56
CA SER A 19 8.37 -10.44 11.74
C SER A 19 9.34 -10.05 12.87
N LEU A 20 10.64 -9.96 12.57
CA LEU A 20 11.65 -9.62 13.57
C LEU A 20 11.47 -8.20 14.13
N ILE A 21 11.07 -7.25 13.29
CA ILE A 21 10.76 -5.88 13.74
C ILE A 21 9.49 -5.86 14.59
N GLY A 22 8.48 -6.66 14.26
CA GLY A 22 7.27 -6.86 15.08
C GLY A 22 7.59 -7.39 16.47
N ASP A 23 8.60 -8.27 16.57
CA ASP A 23 9.12 -8.79 17.83
C ASP A 23 10.03 -7.79 18.59
N GLY A 24 10.19 -6.56 18.07
CA GLY A 24 10.97 -5.48 18.69
C GLY A 24 12.46 -5.45 18.32
N ALA A 25 12.91 -6.25 17.35
CA ALA A 25 14.30 -6.23 16.93
C ALA A 25 14.65 -4.94 16.16
N LYS A 26 15.86 -4.41 16.40
CA LYS A 26 16.35 -3.23 15.68
C LYS A 26 16.76 -3.61 14.25
N VAL A 27 16.54 -2.70 13.31
CA VAL A 27 16.90 -2.87 11.88
C VAL A 27 18.37 -3.27 11.68
N VAL A 28 19.27 -2.84 12.56
CA VAL A 28 20.69 -3.22 12.52
C VAL A 28 20.89 -4.72 12.76
N ASP A 29 20.14 -5.28 13.71
CA ASP A 29 20.22 -6.69 14.07
C ASP A 29 19.51 -7.54 13.04
N VAL A 30 18.38 -7.05 12.51
CA VAL A 30 17.66 -7.68 11.39
C VAL A 30 18.53 -7.76 10.14
N ALA A 31 19.23 -6.68 9.77
CA ALA A 31 20.16 -6.70 8.64
C ALA A 31 21.30 -7.72 8.84
N ARG A 32 21.80 -7.85 10.07
CA ARG A 32 22.81 -8.85 10.44
C ARG A 32 22.26 -10.28 10.34
N ILE A 33 21.05 -10.54 10.81
CA ILE A 33 20.37 -11.84 10.76
C ILE A 33 20.08 -12.26 9.32
N LEU A 34 19.67 -11.31 8.47
CA LEU A 34 19.38 -11.54 7.06
C LEU A 34 20.64 -11.61 6.18
N GLY A 35 21.83 -11.36 6.74
CA GLY A 35 23.09 -11.40 5.99
C GLY A 35 23.21 -10.31 4.92
N VAL A 36 22.46 -9.21 5.06
CA VAL A 36 22.43 -8.10 4.09
C VAL A 36 22.87 -6.78 4.73
N SER A 37 23.41 -5.89 3.93
CA SER A 37 23.73 -4.53 4.39
C SER A 37 22.45 -3.76 4.71
N ARG A 38 22.51 -2.92 5.75
CA ARG A 38 21.43 -1.96 6.09
C ARG A 38 21.00 -1.14 4.88
N MET A 39 21.95 -0.74 4.04
CA MET A 39 21.68 0.01 2.80
C MET A 39 20.81 -0.79 1.82
N THR A 40 21.11 -2.08 1.65
CA THR A 40 20.34 -2.99 0.79
C THR A 40 18.93 -3.17 1.32
N TYR A 41 18.80 -3.37 2.63
CA TYR A 41 17.49 -3.47 3.30
C TYR A 41 16.65 -2.19 3.10
N TYR A 42 17.22 -1.01 3.31
CA TYR A 42 16.50 0.26 3.07
C TYR A 42 16.11 0.46 1.61
N ARG A 43 16.98 0.05 0.65
CA ARG A 43 16.63 0.06 -0.77
C ARG A 43 15.45 -0.86 -1.08
N TRP A 44 15.49 -2.12 -0.62
CA TRP A 44 14.39 -3.05 -0.84
C TRP A 44 13.09 -2.58 -0.22
N ARG A 45 13.15 -2.01 0.99
CA ARG A 45 11.97 -1.45 1.64
C ARG A 45 11.38 -0.29 0.84
N ARG A 46 12.23 0.62 0.33
CA ARG A 46 11.82 1.72 -0.55
C ARG A 46 11.22 1.20 -1.86
N ASP A 47 11.86 0.24 -2.49
CA ASP A 47 11.44 -0.31 -3.78
C ASP A 47 10.14 -1.15 -3.65
N GLN A 48 9.87 -1.76 -2.49
CA GLN A 48 8.61 -2.49 -2.21
C GLN A 48 7.47 -1.61 -1.67
N THR A 49 7.75 -0.54 -0.91
CA THR A 49 6.71 0.44 -0.51
C THR A 49 6.37 1.43 -1.63
N ALA A 50 7.26 1.58 -2.60
CA ALA A 50 6.93 2.15 -3.90
C ALA A 50 6.13 1.13 -4.71
N THR A 51 4.89 0.82 -4.30
CA THR A 51 3.83 0.69 -5.33
C THR A 51 4.02 1.90 -6.25
N PRO A 52 4.18 1.72 -7.58
CA PRO A 52 4.34 2.87 -8.46
C PRO A 52 3.20 3.81 -8.14
N VAL A 53 3.48 5.05 -7.74
CA VAL A 53 2.43 6.03 -7.39
C VAL A 53 1.39 6.13 -8.52
N ALA A 54 1.82 5.85 -9.74
CA ALA A 54 0.98 5.66 -10.92
C ALA A 54 -0.08 4.54 -10.79
N ASP A 55 0.26 3.38 -10.22
CA ASP A 55 -0.66 2.24 -10.06
C ASP A 55 -1.74 2.52 -9.00
N LEU A 56 -1.36 3.21 -7.92
CA LEU A 56 -2.31 3.68 -6.91
C LEU A 56 -3.29 4.71 -7.50
N HIS A 57 -2.79 5.66 -8.30
CA HIS A 57 -3.61 6.69 -8.93
C HIS A 57 -4.62 6.08 -9.93
N ASN A 58 -4.19 5.12 -10.75
CA ASN A 58 -5.07 4.41 -11.68
C ASN A 58 -6.15 3.60 -10.95
N ARG A 59 -5.79 2.96 -9.84
CA ARG A 59 -6.75 2.23 -9.00
C ARG A 59 -7.75 3.17 -8.34
N VAL A 60 -7.31 4.34 -7.86
CA VAL A 60 -8.20 5.37 -7.31
C VAL A 60 -9.16 5.89 -8.38
N LEU A 61 -8.65 6.28 -9.55
CA LEU A 61 -9.50 6.74 -10.67
C LEU A 61 -10.54 5.70 -11.09
N ARG A 62 -10.13 4.43 -11.15
CA ARG A 62 -11.05 3.32 -11.43
C ARG A 62 -12.12 3.16 -10.36
N LEU A 63 -11.73 3.21 -9.08
CA LEU A 63 -12.66 3.10 -7.95
C LEU A 63 -13.60 4.30 -7.84
N GLU A 64 -13.16 5.50 -8.22
CA GLU A 64 -13.98 6.71 -8.32
C GLU A 64 -14.99 6.60 -9.46
N ALA A 65 -14.57 6.10 -10.63
CA ALA A 65 -15.44 5.86 -11.77
C ALA A 65 -16.51 4.80 -11.45
N GLU A 66 -16.12 3.70 -10.80
CA GLU A 66 -17.03 2.66 -10.34
C GLU A 66 -18.00 3.23 -9.28
N ASN A 67 -17.53 4.03 -8.31
CA ASN A 67 -18.41 4.71 -7.35
C ASN A 67 -19.42 5.65 -8.02
N ALA A 68 -18.98 6.42 -9.03
CA ALA A 68 -19.86 7.33 -9.75
C ALA A 68 -20.93 6.58 -10.55
N ALA A 69 -20.59 5.40 -11.11
CA ALA A 69 -21.54 4.54 -11.79
C ALA A 69 -22.53 3.91 -10.81
N LEU A 70 -22.04 3.39 -9.68
CA LEU A 70 -22.85 2.81 -8.61
C LEU A 70 -23.82 3.83 -8.01
N ARG A 71 -23.35 5.06 -7.75
CA ARG A 71 -24.20 6.17 -7.27
C ARG A 71 -25.29 6.54 -8.27
N ARG A 72 -25.00 6.52 -9.57
CA ARG A 72 -26.00 6.74 -10.63
C ARG A 72 -27.04 5.63 -10.68
N GLN A 73 -26.62 4.37 -10.55
CA GLN A 73 -27.54 3.23 -10.50
C GLN A 73 -28.40 3.28 -9.24
N LEU A 74 -27.81 3.59 -8.08
CA LEU A 74 -28.56 3.78 -6.83
C LEU A 74 -29.58 4.92 -6.93
N ALA A 75 -29.23 6.04 -7.57
CA ALA A 75 -30.13 7.17 -7.77
C ALA A 75 -31.29 6.83 -8.73
N GLN A 76 -31.03 6.07 -9.79
CA GLN A 76 -32.10 5.57 -10.68
C GLN A 76 -33.06 4.62 -9.96
N ILE A 77 -32.55 3.75 -9.10
CA ILE A 77 -33.35 2.77 -8.35
C ILE A 77 -34.12 3.44 -7.20
N THR A 78 -33.51 4.43 -6.54
CA THR A 78 -34.08 5.09 -5.35
C THR A 78 -34.99 6.28 -5.71
N GLY A 79 -35.03 6.73 -6.97
CA GLY A 79 -35.86 7.85 -7.42
C GLY A 79 -35.52 9.19 -6.78
N ARG A 80 -34.40 9.29 -6.05
CA ARG A 80 -33.93 10.52 -5.40
C ARG A 80 -32.89 11.20 -6.28
N THR A 81 -33.28 12.34 -6.84
CA THR A 81 -32.38 13.25 -7.56
C THR A 81 -31.19 13.65 -6.68
N PRO A 82 -29.97 13.78 -7.23
CA PRO A 82 -28.80 14.14 -6.43
C PRO A 82 -28.86 15.64 -6.10
N ASP A 83 -29.36 15.94 -4.92
CA ASP A 83 -29.01 17.14 -4.18
C ASP A 83 -27.49 17.17 -3.99
N ALA A 84 -26.86 18.15 -4.64
CA ALA A 84 -25.42 18.40 -4.63
C ALA A 84 -24.88 18.89 -3.27
N GLN A 85 -25.51 18.54 -2.14
CA GLN A 85 -25.13 19.06 -0.83
C GLN A 85 -25.43 18.02 0.26
N GLY A 86 -24.41 17.57 0.98
CA GLY A 86 -24.62 16.85 2.24
C GLY A 86 -23.89 15.52 2.38
N LEU A 87 -22.56 15.51 2.32
CA LEU A 87 -21.78 14.57 3.11
C LEU A 87 -20.62 15.34 3.75
N GLY A 88 -20.99 16.14 4.75
CA GLY A 88 -20.10 16.55 5.82
C GLY A 88 -19.58 15.28 6.51
N ILE A 89 -18.40 14.87 6.11
CA ILE A 89 -17.55 13.97 6.88
C ILE A 89 -17.05 14.76 8.09
N GLY A 90 -17.53 14.40 9.29
CA GLY A 90 -16.85 14.72 10.56
C GLY A 90 -17.64 15.56 11.55
N GLU A 91 -18.66 14.98 12.18
CA GLU A 91 -19.01 15.33 13.56
C GLU A 91 -19.16 14.02 14.36
N PHE A 92 -18.01 13.48 14.76
CA PHE A 92 -17.87 12.57 15.89
C PHE A 92 -16.70 13.09 16.74
N ALA A 93 -16.99 14.14 17.52
CA ALA A 93 -16.33 14.51 18.78
C ALA A 93 -17.09 15.69 19.39
#